data_AF-A0A7I7MBC8-F1
#
_entry.id   AF-A0A7I7MBC8-F1
#
_cell.length_a   1.000
_cell.length_b   1.000
_cell.length_c   1.000
_cell.angle_alpha   90.00
_cell.angle_beta   90.00
_cell.angle_gamma   90.00
#
_symmetry.space_group_name_H-M   'P 1'
#
loop_
_entity.id
_entity.type
_entity.pdbx_description
1 polymer ?
#
loop_
_entity_poly.entity_id
_entity_poly.type
_entity_poly.pdbx_seq_one_letter_code
_entity_poly.pdbx_strand_id
1 'polypeptide(L)'
;MSVVEDYQAQTEALAAATAAQMLALYAALQAGGLSPPAATEAMAAVVNVANAAATTLADLFVTAQIEVASREPAPPTGIAPTDDGPRLTKAVATILDDLDDDEPDDLDDGPAEERADDEPAEEGSESSDAEEPAENADPVDTAAMRLERLARAEPLDTGQDIVVEIINRLPQVEGWTRVLDADPCERCQRWAEDGRVFPKDAHFKRHLNCNCQQQIVMTTPGEMRSGTEKMEKPA
;
A
#
# COMPACT_ATOMS: atom_id res chain seq x y z
N MET A 1 -15.79 -18.77 5.08
CA MET A 1 -14.82 -17.78 4.63
C MET A 1 -15.01 -17.64 3.13
N SER A 2 -15.18 -16.42 2.64
CA SER A 2 -15.23 -16.14 1.20
C SER A 2 -13.81 -16.13 0.62
N VAL A 3 -13.69 -16.26 -0.70
CA VAL A 3 -12.39 -16.16 -1.39
C VAL A 3 -11.67 -14.84 -1.09
N VAL A 4 -12.43 -13.75 -0.90
CA VAL A 4 -11.86 -12.44 -0.56
C VAL A 4 -11.34 -12.41 0.87
N GLU A 5 -12.10 -12.95 1.83
CA GLU A 5 -11.66 -13.05 3.23
C GLU A 5 -10.41 -13.93 3.37
N ASP A 6 -10.35 -15.07 2.64
CA ASP A 6 -9.19 -15.96 2.61
C ASP A 6 -7.95 -15.23 2.04
N TYR A 7 -8.11 -14.45 0.98
CA TYR A 7 -7.02 -13.69 0.39
C TYR A 7 -6.54 -12.56 1.31
N GLN A 8 -7.45 -11.80 1.92
CA GLN A 8 -7.10 -10.77 2.90
C GLN A 8 -6.33 -11.36 4.09
N ALA A 9 -6.74 -12.51 4.61
CA ALA A 9 -6.02 -13.17 5.69
C ALA A 9 -4.59 -13.56 5.28
N GLN A 10 -4.40 -14.06 4.04
CA GLN A 10 -3.09 -14.45 3.53
C GLN A 10 -2.16 -13.25 3.29
N THR A 11 -2.66 -12.16 2.68
CA THR A 11 -1.86 -10.95 2.43
C THR A 11 -1.53 -10.21 3.72
N GLU A 12 -2.45 -10.21 4.70
CA GLU A 12 -2.20 -9.67 6.03
C GLU A 12 -1.08 -10.45 6.74
N ALA A 13 -1.15 -11.78 6.72
CA ALA A 13 -0.11 -12.63 7.31
C ALA A 13 1.25 -12.43 6.62
N LEU A 14 1.27 -12.31 5.29
CA LEU A 14 2.48 -12.03 4.52
C LEU A 14 3.08 -10.66 4.92
N ALA A 15 2.27 -9.62 4.97
CA ALA A 15 2.71 -8.27 5.33
C ALA A 15 3.25 -8.22 6.76
N ALA A 16 2.55 -8.83 7.72
CA ALA A 16 2.99 -8.93 9.11
C ALA A 16 4.31 -9.70 9.27
N ALA A 17 4.46 -10.82 8.57
CA ALA A 17 5.70 -11.60 8.59
C ALA A 17 6.89 -10.85 7.95
N THR A 18 6.63 -10.06 6.91
CA THR A 18 7.64 -9.24 6.23
C THR A 18 8.11 -8.11 7.14
N ALA A 19 7.18 -7.41 7.79
CA ALA A 19 7.47 -6.39 8.79
C ALA A 19 8.29 -6.93 9.99
N ALA A 20 7.91 -8.10 10.52
CA ALA A 20 8.65 -8.73 11.61
C ALA A 20 10.10 -9.10 11.22
N GLN A 21 10.32 -9.59 10.00
CA GLN A 21 11.66 -9.90 9.49
C GLN A 21 12.49 -8.63 9.26
N MET A 22 11.88 -7.58 8.71
CA MET A 22 12.51 -6.26 8.54
C MET A 22 13.03 -5.72 9.88
N LEU A 23 12.18 -5.71 10.91
CA LEU A 23 12.56 -5.25 12.25
C LEU A 23 13.63 -6.13 12.90
N ALA A 24 13.62 -7.44 12.66
CA ALA A 24 14.67 -8.33 13.15
C ALA A 24 16.03 -8.02 12.49
N LEU A 25 16.06 -7.73 11.19
CA LEU A 25 17.28 -7.29 10.49
C LEU A 25 17.76 -5.93 11.01
N TYR A 26 16.84 -5.02 11.31
CA TYR A 26 17.19 -3.70 11.86
C TYR A 26 17.77 -3.81 13.27
N ALA A 27 17.18 -4.65 14.13
CA ALA A 27 17.74 -4.93 15.44
C ALA A 27 19.14 -5.56 15.36
N ALA A 28 19.39 -6.43 14.37
CA ALA A 28 20.71 -7.01 14.14
C ALA A 28 21.75 -5.98 13.66
N LEU A 29 21.34 -5.01 12.84
CA LEU A 29 22.16 -3.85 12.47
C LEU A 29 22.53 -3.02 13.70
N GLN A 30 21.54 -2.66 14.52
CA GLN A 30 21.74 -1.86 15.73
C GLN A 30 22.65 -2.55 16.77
N ALA A 31 22.57 -3.89 16.85
CA ALA A 31 23.47 -4.68 17.70
C ALA A 31 24.89 -4.83 17.14
N GLY A 32 25.21 -4.26 15.97
CA GLY A 32 26.49 -4.43 15.26
C GLY A 32 26.71 -5.84 14.70
N GLY A 33 25.65 -6.65 14.62
CA GLY A 33 25.69 -8.01 14.07
C GLY A 33 25.67 -8.05 12.54
N LEU A 34 25.26 -6.95 11.89
CA LEU A 34 25.29 -6.76 10.44
C LEU A 34 25.99 -5.44 10.11
N SER A 35 26.75 -5.41 9.01
CA SER A 35 27.23 -4.15 8.45
C SER A 35 26.07 -3.40 7.77
N PRO A 36 26.10 -2.06 7.69
CA PRO A 36 25.04 -1.30 7.05
C PRO A 36 24.72 -1.76 5.61
N PRO A 37 25.71 -1.98 4.72
CA PRO A 37 25.41 -2.47 3.36
C PRO A 37 24.72 -3.85 3.34
N ALA A 38 25.15 -4.76 4.21
CA ALA A 38 24.56 -6.10 4.29
C ALA A 38 23.13 -6.06 4.86
N ALA A 39 22.87 -5.19 5.83
CA ALA A 39 21.53 -4.98 6.37
C ALA A 39 20.59 -4.41 5.28
N THR A 40 21.02 -3.38 4.56
CA THR A 40 20.25 -2.77 3.46
C THR A 40 19.87 -3.80 2.39
N GLU A 41 20.84 -4.59 1.92
CA GLU A 41 20.59 -5.64 0.92
C GLU A 41 19.62 -6.72 1.43
N ALA A 42 19.81 -7.18 2.68
CA ALA A 42 18.94 -8.20 3.27
C ALA A 42 17.50 -7.69 3.46
N MET A 43 17.33 -6.46 3.93
CA MET A 43 16.03 -5.82 4.13
C MET A 43 15.28 -5.65 2.81
N ALA A 44 15.96 -5.15 1.78
CA ALA A 44 15.39 -5.02 0.44
C ALA A 44 15.00 -6.39 -0.15
N ALA A 45 15.84 -7.42 0.04
CA ALA A 45 15.57 -8.76 -0.44
C ALA A 45 14.33 -9.39 0.22
N VAL A 46 14.14 -9.20 1.53
CA VAL A 46 12.95 -9.67 2.25
C VAL A 46 11.67 -9.10 1.63
N VAL A 47 11.64 -7.79 1.36
CA VAL A 47 10.48 -7.14 0.74
C VAL A 47 10.29 -7.59 -0.70
N ASN A 48 11.36 -7.72 -1.49
CA ASN A 48 11.27 -8.17 -2.89
C ASN A 48 10.69 -9.58 -3.00
N VAL A 49 11.10 -10.49 -2.10
CA VAL A 49 10.53 -11.84 -2.01
C VAL A 49 9.05 -11.80 -1.62
N ALA A 50 8.67 -10.92 -0.69
CA ALA A 50 7.27 -10.73 -0.30
C ALA A 50 6.42 -10.18 -1.46
N ASN A 51 6.94 -9.23 -2.25
CA ASN A 51 6.27 -8.72 -3.45
C ASN A 51 6.04 -9.85 -4.47
N ALA A 52 7.02 -10.72 -4.69
CA ALA A 52 6.86 -11.88 -5.57
C ALA A 52 5.81 -12.89 -5.07
N ALA A 53 5.75 -13.11 -3.75
CA ALA A 53 4.70 -13.92 -3.14
C ALA A 53 3.32 -13.26 -3.30
N ALA A 54 3.21 -11.96 -3.11
CA ALA A 54 1.97 -11.19 -3.29
C ALA A 54 1.46 -11.25 -4.74
N THR A 55 2.34 -11.14 -5.74
CA THR A 55 1.97 -11.36 -7.16
C THR A 55 1.35 -12.74 -7.39
N THR A 56 1.96 -13.78 -6.82
CA THR A 56 1.44 -15.16 -6.96
C THR A 56 0.08 -15.31 -6.27
N LEU A 57 -0.07 -14.78 -5.05
CA LEU A 57 -1.33 -14.83 -4.32
C LEU A 57 -2.44 -14.07 -5.05
N ALA A 58 -2.13 -12.90 -5.64
CA ALA A 58 -3.09 -12.11 -6.41
C ALA A 58 -3.62 -12.86 -7.63
N ASP A 59 -2.76 -13.59 -8.35
CA ASP A 59 -3.16 -14.38 -9.51
C ASP A 59 -4.09 -15.54 -9.11
N LEU A 60 -3.69 -16.29 -8.07
CA LEU A 60 -4.53 -17.36 -7.52
C LEU A 60 -5.86 -16.85 -6.97
N PHE A 61 -5.86 -15.67 -6.35
CA PHE A 61 -7.06 -15.02 -5.84
C PHE A 61 -8.05 -14.72 -6.96
N VAL A 62 -7.61 -14.07 -8.04
CA VAL A 62 -8.51 -13.76 -9.16
C VAL A 62 -8.99 -15.04 -9.85
N THR A 63 -8.11 -16.04 -10.02
CA THR A 63 -8.51 -17.37 -10.51
C THR A 63 -9.61 -17.98 -9.65
N ALA A 64 -9.43 -18.02 -8.32
CA ALA A 64 -10.44 -18.58 -7.41
C ALA A 64 -11.78 -17.83 -7.49
N GLN A 65 -11.76 -16.51 -7.66
CA GLN A 65 -12.99 -15.73 -7.87
C GLN A 65 -13.70 -16.12 -9.16
N ILE A 66 -12.95 -16.29 -10.26
CA ILE A 66 -13.52 -16.75 -11.54
C ILE A 66 -14.13 -18.13 -11.38
N GLU A 67 -13.43 -19.07 -10.77
CA GLU A 67 -13.92 -20.45 -10.58
C GLU A 67 -15.21 -20.48 -9.74
N VAL A 68 -15.28 -19.68 -8.68
CA VAL A 68 -16.49 -19.55 -7.86
C VAL A 68 -17.66 -18.98 -8.67
N ALA A 69 -17.40 -17.97 -9.52
CA ALA A 69 -18.44 -17.30 -10.27
C ALA A 69 -18.88 -18.07 -11.54
N SER A 70 -17.96 -18.77 -12.22
CA SER A 70 -18.23 -19.54 -13.44
C SER A 70 -18.65 -20.99 -13.15
N ARG A 71 -18.21 -21.55 -12.02
CA ARG A 71 -18.25 -22.99 -11.69
C ARG A 71 -17.44 -23.86 -12.63
N GLU A 72 -16.44 -23.28 -13.29
CA GLU A 72 -15.51 -23.96 -14.18
C GLU A 72 -14.07 -23.69 -13.72
N PRO A 73 -13.17 -24.69 -13.75
CA PRO A 73 -11.77 -24.48 -13.45
C PRO A 73 -11.14 -23.42 -14.37
N ALA A 74 -10.35 -22.52 -13.80
CA ALA A 74 -9.68 -21.46 -14.55
C ALA A 74 -8.17 -21.54 -14.32
N PRO A 75 -7.33 -21.45 -15.37
CA PRO A 75 -5.89 -21.35 -15.16
C PRO A 75 -5.53 -19.96 -14.60
N PRO A 76 -4.43 -19.85 -13.82
CA PRO A 76 -3.81 -18.56 -13.50
C PRO A 76 -3.40 -17.80 -14.77
N THR A 77 -3.38 -16.48 -14.68
CA THR A 77 -2.97 -15.56 -15.75
C THR A 77 -1.46 -15.69 -16.04
N GLY A 78 -0.67 -16.05 -15.03
CA GLY A 78 0.77 -16.23 -15.10
C GLY A 78 1.53 -14.91 -15.11
N ILE A 79 1.11 -13.92 -14.30
CA ILE A 79 1.88 -12.67 -14.17
C ILE A 79 3.18 -12.95 -13.44
N ALA A 80 4.30 -12.66 -14.10
CA ALA A 80 5.62 -12.81 -13.50
C ALA A 80 5.87 -11.67 -12.49
N PRO A 81 6.42 -11.97 -11.30
CA PRO A 81 6.90 -10.94 -10.38
C PRO A 81 7.92 -10.00 -11.02
N THR A 82 7.84 -8.72 -10.67
CA THR A 82 8.87 -7.73 -10.99
C THR A 82 9.99 -7.80 -9.96
N ASP A 83 11.24 -7.67 -10.40
CA ASP A 83 12.37 -7.50 -9.49
C ASP A 83 12.50 -6.02 -9.08
N ASP A 84 12.02 -5.71 -7.89
CA ASP A 84 12.10 -4.38 -7.28
C ASP A 84 13.37 -4.16 -6.45
N GLY A 85 14.28 -5.14 -6.41
CA GLY A 85 15.47 -5.12 -5.56
C GLY A 85 16.23 -3.78 -5.59
N PRO A 86 16.62 -3.24 -6.76
CA PRO A 86 17.34 -1.97 -6.84
C PRO A 86 16.56 -0.77 -6.26
N ARG A 87 15.24 -0.73 -6.45
CA ARG A 87 14.37 0.33 -5.91
C ARG A 87 14.28 0.21 -4.39
N LEU A 88 14.08 -1.01 -3.90
CA LEU A 88 13.95 -1.31 -2.47
C LEU A 88 15.25 -1.06 -1.72
N THR A 89 16.41 -1.44 -2.28
CA THR A 89 17.73 -1.12 -1.71
C THR A 89 17.89 0.39 -1.53
N LYS A 90 17.51 1.18 -2.54
CA LYS A 90 17.55 2.64 -2.43
C LYS A 90 16.61 3.17 -1.35
N ALA A 91 15.37 2.67 -1.30
CA ALA A 91 14.39 3.11 -0.30
C ALA A 91 14.85 2.80 1.14
N VAL A 92 15.39 1.61 1.38
CA VAL A 92 15.94 1.22 2.68
C VAL A 92 17.16 2.07 3.02
N ALA A 93 18.09 2.27 2.08
CA ALA A 93 19.25 3.12 2.29
C ALA A 93 18.84 4.53 2.72
N THR A 94 17.89 5.16 2.01
CA THR A 94 17.39 6.48 2.39
C THR A 94 16.79 6.52 3.81
N ILE A 95 16.06 5.48 4.23
CA ILE A 95 15.51 5.45 5.59
C ILE A 95 16.61 5.32 6.66
N LEU A 96 17.70 4.60 6.34
CA LEU A 96 18.84 4.42 7.24
C LEU A 96 19.79 5.63 7.25
N ASP A 97 20.02 6.27 6.11
CA ASP A 97 20.89 7.44 5.99
C ASP A 97 20.32 8.65 6.76
N ASP A 98 18.99 8.79 6.82
CA ASP A 98 18.32 9.84 7.62
C ASP A 98 18.63 9.72 9.15
N LEU A 99 19.30 8.66 9.61
CA LEU A 99 19.79 8.52 10.99
C LEU A 99 21.13 9.23 11.25
N ASP A 100 21.93 9.42 10.20
CA ASP A 100 23.30 9.94 10.32
C ASP A 100 23.37 11.48 10.19
N ASP A 101 22.28 12.12 9.72
CA ASP A 101 22.21 13.57 9.48
C ASP A 101 21.90 14.42 10.75
N ASP A 102 21.74 13.80 11.93
CA ASP A 102 21.64 14.48 13.23
C ASP A 102 23.03 14.81 13.83
N GLU A 103 24.02 15.23 13.01
CA GLU A 103 25.12 16.00 13.59
C GLU A 103 24.53 17.33 14.07
N PRO A 104 24.68 17.70 15.35
CA PRO A 104 24.23 19.00 15.81
C PRO A 104 24.90 20.06 14.94
N ASP A 105 24.09 20.95 14.36
CA ASP A 105 24.57 22.20 13.77
C ASP A 105 25.34 22.94 14.87
N ASP A 106 26.64 22.66 15.00
CA ASP A 106 27.66 23.52 15.59
C ASP A 106 27.86 24.73 14.66
N LEU A 107 26.75 25.37 14.25
CA LEU A 107 26.74 26.69 13.66
C LEU A 107 26.99 27.69 14.77
N ASP A 108 28.28 27.80 15.09
CA ASP A 108 29.03 29.05 15.17
C ASP A 108 28.13 30.30 15.33
N ASP A 109 28.08 30.78 16.58
CA ASP A 109 27.65 32.10 17.02
C ASP A 109 28.24 33.22 16.12
N GLY A 110 27.54 33.55 15.03
CA GLY A 110 27.73 34.79 14.29
C GLY A 110 26.88 35.92 14.90
N PRO A 111 27.43 37.11 15.18
CA PRO A 111 26.75 38.10 16.00
C PRO A 111 25.54 38.69 15.28
N ALA A 112 24.46 38.81 16.05
CA ALA A 112 23.22 39.50 15.70
C ALA A 112 23.49 40.93 15.21
N GLU A 113 23.14 41.23 13.96
CA GLU A 113 22.90 42.61 13.53
C GLU A 113 21.41 42.94 13.69
N GLU A 114 21.21 43.97 14.50
CA GLU A 114 19.95 44.58 14.90
C GLU A 114 19.09 45.00 13.70
N ARG A 115 17.82 44.61 13.71
CA ARG A 115 16.75 45.36 13.04
C ARG A 115 15.60 45.59 14.02
N ALA A 116 15.57 46.82 14.51
CA ALA A 116 14.41 47.42 15.15
C ALA A 116 13.33 47.74 14.11
N ASP A 117 12.08 47.72 14.57
CA ASP A 117 10.87 48.45 14.15
C ASP A 117 9.64 47.51 14.37
N ASP A 118 8.93 47.58 15.52
CA ASP A 118 7.67 48.34 15.75
C ASP A 118 6.59 47.97 14.69
N GLU A 119 5.36 47.45 14.92
CA GLU A 119 4.35 47.43 16.01
C GLU A 119 3.13 46.57 15.49
N PRO A 120 1.91 46.55 16.08
CA PRO A 120 1.38 45.76 17.20
C PRO A 120 0.41 44.61 16.82
N ALA A 121 -0.04 43.91 17.88
CA ALA A 121 -0.84 42.69 17.94
C ALA A 121 -2.32 42.79 17.48
N GLU A 122 -2.83 41.70 16.92
CA GLU A 122 -4.25 41.37 16.85
C GLU A 122 -4.47 39.95 17.41
N GLU A 123 -5.31 39.89 18.45
CA GLU A 123 -5.67 38.71 19.22
C GLU A 123 -6.68 37.85 18.44
N GLY A 124 -6.25 36.66 18.03
CA GLY A 124 -7.10 35.61 17.46
C GLY A 124 -7.05 34.36 18.32
N SER A 125 -7.96 34.28 19.30
CA SER A 125 -8.22 33.11 20.12
C SER A 125 -8.87 32.01 19.29
N GLU A 126 -8.12 30.96 18.93
CA GLU A 126 -8.68 29.66 18.58
C GLU A 126 -7.95 28.55 19.35
N SER A 127 -8.60 28.10 20.41
CA SER A 127 -8.33 26.84 21.06
C SER A 127 -8.82 25.71 20.16
N SER A 128 -7.90 25.00 19.54
CA SER A 128 -8.09 23.62 19.15
C SER A 128 -6.82 22.89 19.47
N ASP A 129 -6.93 21.86 20.32
CA ASP A 129 -5.89 20.91 20.68
C ASP A 129 -5.19 20.34 19.44
N ALA A 130 -4.22 21.08 18.92
CA ALA A 130 -3.21 20.57 18.02
C ALA A 130 -2.23 19.82 18.91
N GLU A 131 -2.26 18.49 18.85
CA GLU A 131 -1.15 17.67 19.29
C GLU A 131 0.13 18.31 18.73
N GLU A 132 1.00 18.79 19.61
CA GLU A 132 2.31 19.32 19.26
C GLU A 132 3.01 18.29 18.36
N PRO A 133 3.63 18.70 17.24
CA PRO A 133 4.40 17.78 16.43
C PRO A 133 5.47 17.14 17.32
N ALA A 134 5.70 15.84 17.13
CA ALA A 134 6.63 15.05 17.93
C ALA A 134 8.09 15.55 17.77
N GLU A 135 8.44 16.65 18.43
CA GLU A 135 9.79 17.26 18.42
C GLU A 135 10.82 16.46 19.25
N ASN A 136 10.48 15.24 19.69
CA ASN A 136 11.33 14.42 20.58
C ASN A 136 11.34 12.91 20.23
N ALA A 137 10.94 12.50 19.02
CA ALA A 137 11.02 11.10 18.65
C ALA A 137 12.49 10.69 18.43
N ASP A 138 12.95 9.62 19.08
CA ASP A 138 14.27 9.05 18.85
C ASP A 138 14.43 8.71 17.35
N PRO A 139 15.50 9.17 16.67
CA PRO A 139 15.75 8.83 15.27
C PRO A 139 15.71 7.32 15.00
N VAL A 140 16.19 6.50 15.93
CA VAL A 140 16.17 5.03 15.85
C VAL A 140 14.73 4.51 15.81
N ASP A 141 13.87 5.01 16.69
CA ASP A 141 12.45 4.65 16.69
C ASP A 141 11.75 5.12 15.41
N THR A 142 12.14 6.28 14.88
CA THR A 142 11.63 6.82 13.63
C THR A 142 11.99 5.94 12.43
N ALA A 143 13.24 5.49 12.33
CA ALA A 143 13.66 4.57 11.27
C ALA A 143 12.96 3.21 11.39
N ALA A 144 12.82 2.66 12.60
CA ALA A 144 12.09 1.42 12.82
C ALA A 144 10.64 1.51 12.32
N MET A 145 9.91 2.57 12.68
CA MET A 145 8.54 2.80 12.21
C MET A 145 8.44 2.93 10.68
N ARG A 146 9.41 3.61 10.05
CA ARG A 146 9.45 3.79 8.59
C ARG A 146 9.74 2.48 7.87
N LEU A 147 10.68 1.68 8.37
CA LEU A 147 11.01 0.36 7.83
C LEU A 147 9.84 -0.62 7.98
N GLU A 148 9.18 -0.64 9.14
CA GLU A 148 7.98 -1.45 9.37
C GLU A 148 6.87 -1.08 8.38
N ARG A 149 6.60 0.22 8.24
CA ARG A 149 5.60 0.75 7.30
C ARG A 149 5.92 0.35 5.86
N LEU A 150 7.18 0.48 5.43
CA LEU A 150 7.62 0.08 4.09
C LEU A 150 7.39 -1.43 3.88
N ALA A 151 7.88 -2.26 4.81
CA ALA A 151 7.82 -3.71 4.73
C ALA A 151 6.39 -4.26 4.73
N ARG A 152 5.47 -3.59 5.42
CA ARG A 152 4.04 -3.93 5.42
C ARG A 152 3.34 -3.47 4.15
N ALA A 153 3.59 -2.24 3.71
CA ALA A 153 2.87 -1.64 2.59
C ALA A 153 3.18 -2.31 1.25
N GLU A 154 4.45 -2.57 0.99
CA GLU A 154 4.96 -3.08 -0.30
C GLU A 154 4.24 -4.34 -0.80
N PRO A 155 4.11 -5.44 -0.02
CA PRO A 155 3.40 -6.63 -0.49
C PRO A 155 1.89 -6.40 -0.63
N LEU A 156 1.27 -5.54 0.19
CA LEU A 156 -0.16 -5.22 0.08
C LEU A 156 -0.46 -4.44 -1.20
N ASP A 157 0.33 -3.41 -1.47
CA ASP A 157 0.21 -2.58 -2.67
C ASP A 157 0.50 -3.39 -3.93
N THR A 158 1.54 -4.24 -3.90
CA THR A 158 1.86 -5.16 -5.00
C THR A 158 0.69 -6.09 -5.29
N GLY A 159 0.12 -6.73 -4.27
CA GLY A 159 -1.02 -7.62 -4.43
C GLY A 159 -2.22 -6.91 -5.06
N GLN A 160 -2.53 -5.69 -4.61
CA GLN A 160 -3.62 -4.88 -5.17
C GLN A 160 -3.37 -4.47 -6.62
N ASP A 161 -2.14 -4.08 -6.97
CA ASP A 161 -1.77 -3.72 -8.34
C ASP A 161 -1.91 -4.89 -9.31
N ILE A 162 -1.46 -6.07 -8.90
CA ILE A 162 -1.57 -7.28 -9.72
C ILE A 162 -3.03 -7.69 -9.90
N VAL A 163 -3.88 -7.56 -8.87
CA VAL A 163 -5.33 -7.79 -9.02
C VAL A 163 -5.94 -6.85 -10.06
N VAL A 164 -5.63 -5.55 -9.99
CA VAL A 164 -6.09 -4.55 -10.98
C VAL A 164 -5.63 -4.95 -12.38
N GLU A 165 -4.36 -5.32 -12.54
CA GLU A 165 -3.79 -5.71 -13.81
C GLU A 165 -4.49 -6.93 -14.41
N ILE A 166 -4.71 -7.97 -13.61
CA ILE A 166 -5.37 -9.20 -14.05
C ILE A 166 -6.82 -8.90 -14.45
N ILE A 167 -7.58 -8.19 -13.61
CA ILE A 167 -8.98 -7.82 -13.91
C ILE A 167 -9.09 -7.11 -15.27
N ASN A 168 -8.16 -6.19 -15.56
CA ASN A 168 -8.15 -5.46 -16.83
C ASN A 168 -7.85 -6.34 -18.05
N ARG A 169 -7.14 -7.46 -17.87
CA ARG A 169 -6.81 -8.42 -18.94
C ARG A 169 -7.94 -9.42 -19.22
N LEU A 170 -8.89 -9.57 -18.30
CA LEU A 170 -9.93 -10.60 -18.39
C LEU A 170 -11.20 -10.08 -19.10
N PRO A 171 -11.59 -10.68 -20.23
CA PRO A 171 -12.76 -10.22 -20.98
C PRO A 171 -14.09 -10.57 -20.28
N GLN A 172 -14.14 -11.63 -19.47
CA GLN A 172 -15.35 -12.04 -18.76
C GLN A 172 -15.67 -11.21 -17.49
N VAL A 173 -14.78 -10.31 -17.09
CA VAL A 173 -15.00 -9.41 -15.94
C VAL A 173 -15.64 -8.11 -16.45
N GLU A 174 -16.84 -7.79 -15.93
CA GLU A 174 -17.59 -6.58 -16.28
C GLU A 174 -17.23 -5.42 -15.35
N GLY A 175 -16.95 -5.75 -14.09
CA GLY A 175 -16.70 -4.77 -13.05
C GLY A 175 -16.22 -5.40 -11.76
N TRP A 176 -16.19 -4.60 -10.71
CA TRP A 176 -15.79 -5.04 -9.39
C TRP A 176 -16.51 -4.26 -8.30
N THR A 177 -16.63 -4.84 -7.12
CA THR A 177 -17.07 -4.17 -5.89
C THR A 177 -15.89 -4.08 -4.93
N ARG A 178 -15.84 -3.04 -4.09
CA ARG A 178 -14.82 -2.94 -3.04
C ARG A 178 -15.25 -3.77 -1.84
N VAL A 179 -14.38 -4.68 -1.41
CA VAL A 179 -14.49 -5.36 -0.12
C VAL A 179 -13.48 -4.73 0.84
N LEU A 180 -13.99 -4.25 1.97
CA LEU A 180 -13.18 -3.67 3.03
C LEU A 180 -12.41 -4.77 3.78
N ASP A 181 -11.26 -4.44 4.35
CA ASP A 181 -10.55 -5.31 5.30
C ASP A 181 -11.24 -5.28 6.67
N ALA A 182 -10.66 -5.98 7.65
CA ALA A 182 -11.23 -6.11 9.00
C ALA A 182 -11.22 -4.79 9.79
N ASP A 183 -10.32 -3.87 9.46
CA ASP A 183 -10.18 -2.55 10.10
C ASP A 183 -9.99 -1.44 9.05
N PRO A 184 -11.03 -1.09 8.29
CA PRO A 184 -10.91 -0.18 7.17
C PRO A 184 -10.80 1.27 7.63
N CYS A 185 -9.81 2.00 7.10
CA CYS A 185 -9.69 3.42 7.36
C CYS A 185 -10.87 4.21 6.76
N GLU A 186 -11.15 5.40 7.30
CA GLU A 186 -12.26 6.26 6.84
C GLU A 186 -12.22 6.55 5.33
N ARG A 187 -11.01 6.64 4.75
CA ARG A 187 -10.83 6.88 3.32
C ARG A 187 -11.29 5.68 2.49
N CYS A 188 -10.92 4.46 2.90
CA CYS A 188 -11.36 3.22 2.27
C CYS A 188 -12.87 3.01 2.40
N GLN A 189 -13.44 3.30 3.58
CA GLN A 189 -14.89 3.27 3.78
C GLN A 189 -15.61 4.21 2.81
N ARG A 190 -15.14 5.47 2.69
CA ARG A 190 -15.71 6.45 1.75
C ARG A 190 -15.63 6.00 0.29
N TRP A 191 -14.54 5.33 -0.10
CA TRP A 191 -14.35 4.82 -1.46
C TRP A 191 -15.13 3.53 -1.76
N ALA A 192 -15.71 2.86 -0.76
CA ALA A 192 -16.50 1.67 -0.99
C ALA A 192 -17.86 1.97 -1.64
N GLU A 193 -18.37 3.19 -1.47
CA GLU A 193 -19.63 3.68 -2.06
C GLU A 193 -20.77 2.66 -1.89
N ASP A 194 -20.92 2.10 -0.68
CA ASP A 194 -21.99 1.19 -0.27
C ASP A 194 -22.21 -0.03 -1.17
N GLY A 195 -21.12 -0.67 -1.62
CA GLY A 195 -21.20 -1.89 -2.43
C GLY A 195 -21.49 -1.64 -3.91
N ARG A 196 -21.29 -0.40 -4.37
CA ARG A 196 -21.34 -0.04 -5.79
C ARG A 196 -20.46 -0.96 -6.64
N VAL A 197 -21.00 -1.36 -7.79
CA VAL A 197 -20.22 -2.00 -8.86
C VAL A 197 -19.54 -0.90 -9.67
N PHE A 198 -18.21 -0.94 -9.71
CA PHE A 198 -17.38 -0.10 -10.55
C PHE A 198 -17.11 -0.80 -11.88
N PRO A 199 -17.03 -0.04 -13.00
CA PRO A 199 -16.54 -0.58 -14.27
C PRO A 199 -15.16 -1.24 -14.11
N LYS A 200 -14.87 -2.26 -14.92
CA LYS A 200 -13.60 -3.00 -14.80
C LYS A 200 -12.36 -2.12 -14.90
N ASP A 201 -12.41 -1.08 -15.72
CA ASP A 201 -11.33 -0.12 -15.99
C ASP A 201 -11.30 1.06 -15.00
N ALA A 202 -12.23 1.11 -14.05
CA ALA A 202 -12.23 2.13 -13.02
C ALA A 202 -11.02 1.97 -12.10
N HIS A 203 -10.33 3.09 -11.83
CA HIS A 203 -9.15 3.13 -10.97
C HIS A 203 -9.49 2.70 -9.53
N PHE A 204 -8.85 1.62 -9.06
CA PHE A 204 -8.94 1.20 -7.67
C PHE A 204 -8.09 2.12 -6.80
N LYS A 205 -8.75 3.02 -6.06
CA LYS A 205 -8.07 3.94 -5.14
C LYS A 205 -7.46 3.17 -3.95
N ARG A 206 -6.18 3.38 -3.67
CA ARG A 206 -5.46 2.69 -2.59
C ARG A 206 -5.08 3.64 -1.48
N HIS A 207 -4.97 3.10 -0.28
CA HIS A 207 -4.41 3.77 0.87
C HIS A 207 -3.30 2.88 1.43
N LEU A 208 -2.17 3.48 1.75
CA LEU A 208 -1.00 2.77 2.26
C LEU A 208 -1.39 1.93 3.49
N ASN A 209 -0.90 0.69 3.56
CA ASN A 209 -1.16 -0.28 4.63
C ASN A 209 -2.59 -0.82 4.77
N CYS A 210 -3.54 -0.46 3.90
CA CYS A 210 -4.88 -1.04 3.91
C CYS A 210 -4.95 -2.27 3.00
N ASN A 211 -5.69 -3.29 3.43
CA ASN A 211 -5.83 -4.58 2.75
C ASN A 211 -7.23 -4.76 2.09
N CYS A 212 -7.84 -3.66 1.66
CA CYS A 212 -9.09 -3.69 0.88
C CYS A 212 -8.88 -4.37 -0.48
N GLN A 213 -9.88 -5.08 -0.99
CA GLN A 213 -9.76 -5.89 -2.20
C GLN A 213 -10.88 -5.63 -3.22
N GLN A 214 -10.60 -5.96 -4.48
CA GLN A 214 -11.60 -5.98 -5.55
C GLN A 214 -12.25 -7.36 -5.62
N GLN A 215 -13.57 -7.41 -5.41
CA GLN A 215 -14.37 -8.58 -5.72
C GLN A 215 -14.95 -8.45 -7.13
N ILE A 216 -14.62 -9.37 -8.02
CA ILE A 216 -15.03 -9.30 -9.43
C ILE A 216 -16.53 -9.53 -9.59
N VAL A 217 -17.08 -8.90 -10.63
CA VAL A 217 -18.43 -9.14 -11.14
C VAL A 217 -18.28 -9.61 -12.59
N MET A 218 -18.76 -10.81 -12.89
CA MET A 218 -18.67 -11.41 -14.23
C MET A 218 -19.99 -11.30 -14.98
N THR A 219 -19.92 -11.40 -16.31
CA THR A 219 -21.11 -11.46 -17.17
C THR A 219 -21.93 -12.73 -16.86
N THR A 220 -23.21 -12.59 -16.54
CA THR A 220 -24.10 -13.75 -16.39
C THR A 220 -24.27 -14.41 -17.77
N PRO A 221 -24.13 -15.74 -17.91
CA PRO A 221 -24.43 -16.45 -19.14
C PRO A 221 -25.94 -16.35 -19.47
N GLY A 222 -26.35 -15.25 -20.12
CA GLY A 222 -27.75 -14.95 -20.44
C GLY A 222 -27.99 -13.51 -20.93
N GLU A 223 -27.17 -12.54 -20.51
CA GLU A 223 -27.33 -11.12 -20.88
C GLU A 223 -26.65 -10.71 -22.20
N MET A 224 -25.92 -11.63 -22.84
CA MET A 224 -25.21 -11.39 -24.10
C MET A 224 -26.14 -11.25 -25.34
N ARG A 225 -27.43 -10.92 -25.15
CA ARG A 225 -28.44 -10.76 -26.21
C ARG A 225 -29.43 -9.63 -25.93
N SER A 226 -29.01 -8.37 -25.87
CA SER A 226 -29.84 -7.25 -26.37
C SER A 226 -29.03 -5.95 -26.40
N GLY A 227 -28.30 -5.73 -27.50
CA GLY A 227 -27.43 -4.56 -27.63
C GLY A 227 -27.52 -3.90 -29.01
N THR A 228 -28.68 -3.96 -29.66
CA THR A 228 -28.98 -3.14 -30.84
C THR A 228 -30.41 -2.61 -30.75
N GLU A 229 -30.67 -1.72 -29.80
CA GLU A 229 -31.80 -0.78 -29.94
C GLU A 229 -31.25 0.65 -30.01
N LYS A 230 -31.35 1.19 -31.23
CA LYS A 230 -31.09 2.59 -31.54
C LYS A 230 -32.01 3.46 -30.69
N MET A 231 -31.43 4.38 -29.92
CA MET A 231 -32.20 5.52 -29.40
C MET A 231 -32.61 6.42 -30.58
N GLU A 232 -33.86 6.30 -31.01
CA GLU A 232 -34.53 7.34 -31.79
C GLU A 232 -34.76 8.56 -30.90
N LYS A 233 -34.33 9.74 -31.38
CA LYS A 233 -34.60 11.04 -30.75
C LYS A 233 -36.08 11.42 -30.97
N PRO A 234 -36.82 11.83 -29.93
CA PRO A 234 -38.12 12.44 -30.13
C PRO A 234 -37.98 13.86 -30.71
N ALA A 235 -38.96 14.20 -31.55
CA ALA A 235 -39.08 15.44 -32.33
C ALA A 235 -39.44 16.67 -31.49
#